data_AF-A0A0G1U5Z6-F1
#
_entry.id   AF-A0A0G1U5Z6-F1
#
_cell.length_a   1.000
_cell.length_b   1.000
_cell.length_c   1.000
_cell.angle_alpha   90.00
_cell.angle_beta   90.00
_cell.angle_gamma   90.00
#
_symmetry.space_group_name_H-M   'P 1'
#
loop_
_entity.id
_entity.type
_entity.pdbx_description
1 polymer ?
#
loop_
_entity_poly.entity_id
_entity_poly.type
_entity_poly.pdbx_seq_one_letter_code
_entity_poly.pdbx_strand_id
1 'polypeptide(L)' 'MEFTSRRFLVTGGGGFLGTHLVKRIKKRGVPEGNIFIAHSRDYDLRKGEDALRVLKDAQPDIVVHLAAKV' A
#
# COMPACT_ATOMS: atom_id res chain seq x y z
N MET A 1 -6.37 -17.16 6.37
CA MET A 1 -5.12 -16.70 5.73
C MET A 1 -4.30 -15.98 6.79
N GLU A 2 -3.03 -16.34 6.96
CA GLU A 2 -2.09 -15.64 7.84
C GLU A 2 -1.53 -14.41 7.12
N PHE A 3 -1.77 -13.21 7.68
CA PHE A 3 -1.31 -11.93 7.11
C PHE A 3 -0.04 -11.40 7.78
N THR A 4 0.32 -11.95 8.95
CA THR A 4 1.38 -11.45 9.84
C THR A 4 2.75 -11.38 9.17
N SER A 5 3.06 -12.30 8.26
CA SER A 5 4.34 -12.34 7.52
C SER A 5 4.31 -11.67 6.14
N ARG A 6 3.15 -11.15 5.68
CA ARG A 6 2.96 -10.62 4.33
C ARG A 6 3.31 -9.14 4.24
N ARG A 7 3.95 -8.74 3.14
CA ARG A 7 4.22 -7.34 2.78
C ARG A 7 3.06 -6.75 1.99
N PHE A 8 2.49 -5.67 2.50
CA PHE A 8 1.38 -4.95 1.90
C PHE A 8 1.87 -3.68 1.20
N LEU A 9 1.50 -3.50 -0.07
CA LEU A 9 1.52 -2.20 -0.74
C LEU A 9 0.11 -1.63 -0.74
N VAL A 10 -0.07 -0.46 -0.13
CA VAL A 10 -1.35 0.26 -0.12
C VAL A 10 -1.20 1.57 -0.90
N THR A 11 -1.86 1.67 -2.05
CA THR A 11 -1.97 2.95 -2.79
C THR A 11 -3.18 3.71 -2.26
N GLY A 12 -3.12 5.04 -2.22
CA GLY A 12 -4.21 5.84 -1.62
C GLY A 12 -4.37 5.63 -0.11
N GLY A 13 -3.36 5.09 0.57
CA GLY A 13 -3.40 4.76 2.01
C GLY A 13 -3.61 5.97 2.93
N GLY A 14 -3.31 7.19 2.46
CA GLY A 14 -3.58 8.43 3.17
C GLY A 14 -5.02 8.97 3.04
N GLY A 15 -5.85 8.38 2.17
CA GLY A 15 -7.23 8.81 1.96
C GLY A 15 -8.20 8.27 3.02
N PHE A 16 -9.49 8.63 2.89
CA PHE A 16 -10.55 8.20 3.81
C PHE A 16 -10.55 6.67 4.01
N LEU A 17 -10.73 5.89 2.95
CA LEU A 17 -10.75 4.43 3.07
C LEU A 17 -9.38 3.85 3.43
N GLY A 18 -8.31 4.41 2.86
CA GLY A 18 -6.93 3.95 3.07
C GLY A 18 -6.51 3.97 4.54
N THR A 19 -6.80 5.06 5.25
CA THR A 19 -6.44 5.19 6.67
C THR A 19 -7.17 4.16 7.55
N HIS A 20 -8.44 3.86 7.24
CA HIS A 20 -9.21 2.84 7.96
C HIS A 20 -8.71 1.42 7.63
N LEU A 21 -8.32 1.17 6.38
CA LEU A 21 -7.73 -0.09 5.96
C LEU A 21 -6.41 -0.35 6.69
N VAL A 22 -5.47 0.62 6.66
CA VAL A 22 -4.15 0.48 7.31
C VAL A 22 -4.31 0.20 8.80
N LYS A 23 -5.22 0.90 9.50
CA LYS A 23 -5.54 0.62 10.91
C LYS A 23 -6.01 -0.83 11.11
N ARG A 24 -6.83 -1.37 10.21
CA ARG A 24 -7.31 -2.76 10.29
C ARG A 24 -6.22 -3.78 9.96
N ILE A 25 -5.32 -3.49 9.02
CA ILE A 25 -4.17 -4.34 8.71
C ILE A 25 -3.25 -4.44 9.93
N LYS A 26 -2.91 -3.30 10.56
CA LYS A 26 -2.13 -3.28 11.81
C LYS A 26 -2.82 -4.06 12.94
N LYS A 27 -4.14 -3.88 13.14
CA LYS A 27 -4.92 -4.63 14.14
C LYS A 27 -4.95 -6.15 13.91
N ARG A 28 -4.70 -6.62 12.68
CA ARG A 28 -4.56 -8.04 12.35
C ARG A 28 -3.16 -8.60 12.60
N GLY A 29 -2.28 -7.81 13.23
CA GLY A 29 -0.94 -8.25 13.65
C GLY A 29 0.13 -8.11 12.58
N VAL A 30 -0.14 -7.39 11.48
CA VAL A 30 0.89 -7.12 10.46
C VAL A 30 1.87 -6.08 11.01
N PRO A 31 3.18 -6.37 11.05
CA PRO A 31 4.20 -5.43 11.49
C PRO A 31 4.18 -4.14 10.65
N GLU A 32 4.45 -3.00 11.26
CA GLU A 32 4.47 -1.72 10.55
C GLU A 32 5.49 -1.69 9.40
N GLY A 33 6.65 -2.33 9.58
CA GLY A 33 7.66 -2.49 8.52
C GLY A 33 7.18 -3.32 7.32
N ASN A 34 6.10 -4.09 7.46
CA ASN A 34 5.50 -4.85 6.36
C ASN A 34 4.38 -4.07 5.64
N ILE A 35 4.14 -2.81 5.98
CA ILE A 35 3.08 -1.99 5.37
C ILE A 35 3.72 -0.81 4.64
N PHE A 36 3.82 -0.91 3.33
CA PHE A 36 4.27 0.17 2.46
C PHE A 36 3.07 0.99 1.98
N ILE A 37 3.07 2.30 2.28
CA ILE A 37 2.02 3.22 1.82
C ILE A 37 2.58 4.07 0.69
N ALA A 38 2.03 3.90 -0.51
CA ALA A 38 2.42 4.70 -1.67
C ALA A 38 1.66 6.02 -1.69
N HIS A 39 2.41 7.13 -1.63
CA HIS A 39 1.87 8.49 -1.74
C HIS A 39 1.99 9.00 -3.18
N SER A 40 0.97 9.75 -3.63
CA SER A 40 0.92 10.28 -5.00
C SER A 40 2.01 11.31 -5.32
N ARG A 41 2.58 11.96 -4.31
CA ARG A 41 3.73 12.87 -4.46
C ARG A 41 5.03 12.14 -4.80
N ASP A 42 5.13 10.88 -4.38
CA ASP A 42 6.33 10.06 -4.50
C ASP A 42 6.23 9.09 -5.69
N TYR A 43 5.01 8.71 -6.08
CA TYR A 43 4.70 7.80 -7.19
C TYR A 43 3.46 8.26 -7.96
N ASP A 44 3.64 8.68 -9.22
CA ASP A 44 2.55 8.97 -10.14
C ASP A 44 2.11 7.68 -10.86
N LEU A 45 1.15 6.96 -10.28
CA LEU A 45 0.70 5.66 -10.79
C LEU A 45 -0.03 5.70 -12.14
N ARG A 46 -0.24 6.89 -12.72
CA ARG A 46 -0.67 7.03 -14.11
C ARG A 46 0.47 6.71 -15.09
N LYS A 47 1.71 6.72 -14.62
CA LYS A 47 2.93 6.42 -15.38
C LYS A 47 3.39 5.00 -15.10
N GLY A 48 3.71 4.25 -16.16
CA GLY A 48 4.18 2.88 -16.05
C GLY A 48 5.49 2.75 -15.27
N GLU A 49 6.43 3.68 -15.46
CA GLU A 49 7.70 3.66 -14.73
C GLU A 49 7.52 3.75 -13.20
N ASP A 50 6.58 4.56 -12.74
CA ASP A 50 6.32 4.75 -11.31
C ASP A 50 5.55 3.57 -10.72
N ALA A 51 4.68 2.93 -11.50
CA ALA A 51 4.05 1.67 -11.12
C ALA A 51 5.08 0.55 -10.96
N LEU A 52 6.07 0.46 -11.84
CA LEU A 52 7.17 -0.51 -11.71
C LEU A 52 8.09 -0.16 -10.54
N ARG A 53 8.40 1.12 -10.34
CA ARG A 53 9.23 1.60 -9.25
C ARG A 53 8.61 1.32 -7.89
N VAL A 54 7.32 1.59 -7.69
CA VAL A 54 6.65 1.31 -6.42
C VAL A 54 6.60 -0.18 -6.09
N LEU A 55 6.42 -1.04 -7.11
CA LEU A 55 6.47 -2.49 -6.93
C LEU A 55 7.88 -2.96 -6.54
N LYS A 56 8.92 -2.37 -7.14
CA LYS A 56 10.32 -2.69 -6.81
C LYS A 56 10.71 -2.23 -5.41
N ASP A 57 10.26 -1.05 -5.00
CA ASP A 57 10.58 -0.47 -3.69
C ASP A 57 9.83 -1.20 -2.56
N ALA A 58 8.54 -1.48 -2.77
CA ALA A 58 7.69 -2.11 -1.76
C ALA A 58 7.82 -3.64 -1.72
N GLN A 59 8.20 -4.27 -2.83
CA GLN A 59 8.23 -5.71 -3.04
C GLN A 59 7.00 -6.44 -2.42
N PRO A 60 5.77 -6.07 -2.77
CA PRO A 60 4.60 -6.55 -2.03
C PRO A 60 4.27 -8.02 -2.31
N ASP A 61 3.78 -8.72 -1.29
CA ASP A 61 3.01 -9.95 -1.47
C ASP A 61 1.56 -9.65 -1.87
N ILE A 62 1.03 -8.53 -1.35
CA ILE A 62 -0.36 -8.12 -1.51
C ILE A 62 -0.39 -6.63 -1.88
N VAL A 63 -1.10 -6.32 -2.97
CA VAL A 63 -1.38 -4.94 -3.37
C VAL A 63 -2.84 -4.61 -3.09
N VAL A 64 -3.08 -3.53 -2.35
CA VAL A 64 -4.41 -2.96 -2.18
C VAL A 64 -4.44 -1.59 -2.84
N HIS A 65 -5.05 -1.51 -4.01
CA HIS A 65 -5.03 -0.32 -4.84
C HIS A 65 -6.25 0.57 -4.57
N LEU A 66 -6.12 1.57 -3.69
CA LEU A 66 -7.19 2.52 -3.36
C LEU A 66 -6.95 3.92 -3.95
N ALA A 67 -5.81 4.14 -4.62
CA ALA A 67 -5.57 5.39 -5.31
C ALA A 67 -6.59 5.56 -6.45
N ALA A 68 -7.33 6.66 -6.43
CA ALA A 68 -8.25 7.05 -7.48
C ALA A 68 -8.32 8.58 -7.54
N LYS A 69 -8.64 9.11 -8.72
CA LYS A 69 -9.16 10.48 -8.85
C LYS A 69 -10.67 10.39 -8.69
N VAL A 70 -11.21 11.13 -7.73
CA VAL A 70 -12.64 11.23 -7.45
C VAL A 70 -13.15 12.61 -7.79
#